data_AF-A0A0R1YRH5-F1
#
_entry.id   AF-A0A0R1YRH5-F1
#
_cell.length_a   1.000
_cell.length_b   1.000
_cell.length_c   1.000
_cell.angle_alpha   90.00
_cell.angle_beta   90.00
_cell.angle_gamma   90.00
#
_symmetry.space_group_name_H-M   'P 1'
#
loop_
_entity.id
_entity.type
_entity.pdbx_description
1 polymer ?
#
loop_
_entity_poly.entity_id
_entity_poly.type
_entity_poly.pdbx_seq_one_letter_code
_entity_poly.pdbx_strand_id
1 'polypeptide(L)'
;MEQQYSEVEAEKHFENNRLWFRRFQTTRSYRKLTKPERAAAGYITQAFVGLAYKYQLRNPRRYTATSVKEVVLTLFPEKIAATNVFFTSVIPVMRRYFIFLGVQHKISNVDTLIRALDTIKVRQLLDGHRETKNWDAHKRLGMQVLMGYKPDIDPKQVTTFEQDFNMGVPLRFCFDFSVNRPPKNIILLTEKLRKKFENVMYEKNK
;
A
#
# COMPACT_ATOMS: atom_id res chain seq x y z
N MET A 1 -14.21 20.63 -23.51
CA MET A 1 -13.01 19.78 -23.62
C MET A 1 -13.04 18.80 -22.47
N GLU A 2 -13.28 17.51 -22.75
CA GLU A 2 -13.12 16.47 -21.74
C GLU A 2 -11.66 16.41 -21.33
N GLN A 3 -11.41 16.43 -20.02
CA GLN A 3 -10.05 16.25 -19.52
C GLN A 3 -9.62 14.82 -19.85
N GLN A 4 -8.44 14.64 -20.44
CA GLN A 4 -7.87 13.33 -20.72
C GLN A 4 -6.67 13.07 -19.81
N TYR A 5 -6.34 11.80 -19.62
CA TYR A 5 -5.15 11.39 -18.87
C TYR A 5 -3.88 11.89 -19.57
N SER A 6 -2.92 12.39 -18.78
CA SER A 6 -1.61 12.80 -19.27
C SER A 6 -0.54 12.28 -18.31
N GLU A 7 0.43 11.54 -18.85
CA GLU A 7 1.57 11.02 -18.07
C GLU A 7 2.41 12.16 -17.48
N VAL A 8 2.59 13.24 -18.24
CA VAL A 8 3.34 14.44 -17.79
C VAL A 8 2.65 15.08 -16.59
N GLU A 9 1.32 15.18 -16.59
CA GLU A 9 0.57 15.70 -15.45
C GLU A 9 0.55 14.71 -14.27
N ALA A 10 0.49 13.40 -14.54
CA ALA A 10 0.62 12.38 -13.51
C ALA A 10 1.97 12.49 -12.78
N GLU A 11 3.06 12.62 -13.52
CA GLU A 11 4.41 12.79 -12.96
C GLU A 11 4.51 14.07 -12.12
N LYS A 12 3.96 15.19 -12.60
CA LYS A 12 3.86 16.42 -11.80
C LYS A 12 3.09 16.20 -10.50
N HIS A 13 2.01 15.42 -10.51
CA HIS A 13 1.25 15.12 -9.30
C HIS A 13 2.05 14.26 -8.32
N PHE A 14 2.78 13.25 -8.82
CA PHE A 14 3.67 12.44 -8.00
C PHE A 14 4.82 13.25 -7.40
N GLU A 15 5.45 14.13 -8.18
CA GLU A 15 6.56 14.96 -7.71
C GLU A 15 6.10 15.97 -6.65
N ASN A 16 4.97 16.64 -6.89
CA ASN A 16 4.37 17.52 -5.90
C ASN A 16 4.04 16.77 -4.61
N ASN A 17 3.43 15.58 -4.73
CA ASN A 17 3.14 14.75 -3.56
C ASN A 17 4.41 14.35 -2.81
N ARG A 18 5.50 14.00 -3.51
CA ARG A 18 6.80 13.67 -2.91
C ARG A 18 7.36 14.84 -2.09
N LEU A 19 7.34 16.04 -2.66
CA LEU A 19 7.80 17.26 -1.99
C LEU A 19 6.94 17.60 -0.77
N TRP A 20 5.62 17.50 -0.91
CA TRP A 20 4.68 17.76 0.19
C TRP A 20 4.80 16.70 1.29
N PHE A 21 4.99 15.44 0.94
CA PHE A 21 5.18 14.36 1.90
C PHE A 21 6.46 14.54 2.73
N ARG A 22 7.57 14.93 2.11
CA ARG A 22 8.81 15.28 2.84
C ARG A 22 8.58 16.37 3.89
N ARG A 23 7.78 17.39 3.56
CA ARG A 23 7.38 18.43 4.52
C ARG A 23 6.41 17.88 5.57
N PHE A 24 5.48 17.01 5.20
CA PHE A 24 4.55 16.39 6.14
C PHE A 24 5.30 15.62 7.24
N GLN A 25 6.37 14.90 6.88
CA GLN A 25 7.18 14.11 7.83
C GLN A 25 7.75 14.92 8.99
N THR A 26 7.98 16.23 8.81
CA THR A 26 8.54 17.10 9.86
C THR A 26 7.47 17.61 10.84
N THR A 27 6.19 17.44 10.52
CA THR A 27 5.07 18.03 11.26
C THR A 27 4.65 17.22 12.49
N ARG A 28 4.01 17.91 13.45
CA ARG A 28 3.33 17.25 14.58
C ARG A 28 2.25 16.27 14.13
N SER A 29 1.57 16.54 13.01
CA SER A 29 0.58 15.64 12.44
C SER A 29 1.20 14.28 12.08
N TYR A 30 2.35 14.26 11.40
CA TYR A 30 3.02 12.99 11.09
C TYR A 30 3.54 12.27 12.35
N ARG A 31 4.08 13.01 13.33
CA ARG A 31 4.55 12.41 14.59
C ARG A 31 3.47 11.69 15.39
N LYS A 32 2.20 12.09 15.24
CA LYS A 32 1.03 11.45 15.87
C LYS A 32 0.57 10.17 15.16
N LEU A 33 1.15 9.80 14.02
CA LEU A 33 0.91 8.50 13.40
C LEU A 33 1.64 7.41 14.17
N THR A 34 1.05 6.23 14.26
CA THR A 34 1.71 5.04 14.83
C THR A 34 2.88 4.58 13.97
N LYS A 35 3.74 3.67 14.47
CA LYS A 35 4.86 3.11 13.71
C LYS A 35 4.43 2.48 12.36
N PRO A 36 3.42 1.60 12.30
CA PRO A 36 2.95 1.04 11.02
C PRO A 36 2.37 2.12 10.10
N GLU A 37 1.58 3.06 10.63
CA GLU A 37 1.03 4.17 9.84
C GLU A 37 2.14 5.03 9.23
N ARG A 38 3.19 5.37 9.98
CA ARG A 38 4.31 6.18 9.48
C ARG A 38 5.07 5.51 8.35
N ALA A 39 5.31 4.20 8.46
CA ALA A 39 5.94 3.44 7.37
C ALA A 39 5.04 3.37 6.14
N ALA A 40 3.72 3.27 6.34
CA ALA A 40 2.76 3.18 5.24
C ALA A 40 2.49 4.54 4.60
N ALA A 41 2.75 5.62 5.32
CA ALA A 41 2.24 6.94 4.98
C ALA A 41 2.67 7.41 3.58
N GLY A 42 3.93 7.22 3.20
CA GLY A 42 4.42 7.65 1.89
C GLY A 42 3.74 6.90 0.75
N TYR A 43 3.60 5.57 0.91
CA TYR A 43 2.96 4.71 -0.07
C TYR A 43 1.44 4.98 -0.17
N ILE A 44 0.77 5.20 0.96
CA ILE A 44 -0.66 5.51 0.98
C ILE A 44 -0.94 6.85 0.30
N THR A 45 -0.18 7.90 0.59
CA THR A 45 -0.43 9.22 -0.03
C THR A 45 -0.10 9.20 -1.52
N GLN A 46 0.97 8.51 -1.91
CA GLN A 46 1.31 8.30 -3.32
C GLN A 46 0.22 7.52 -4.07
N ALA A 47 -0.21 6.39 -3.51
CA ALA A 47 -1.26 5.57 -4.10
C ALA A 47 -2.58 6.35 -4.22
N PHE A 48 -2.95 7.12 -3.20
CA PHE A 48 -4.14 7.96 -3.25
C PHE A 48 -4.07 8.96 -4.41
N VAL A 49 -2.95 9.68 -4.55
CA VAL A 49 -2.75 10.67 -5.63
C VAL A 49 -2.78 10.00 -7.00
N GLY A 50 -2.09 8.86 -7.16
CA GLY A 50 -2.05 8.10 -8.39
C GLY A 50 -3.42 7.57 -8.81
N LEU A 51 -4.16 6.96 -7.88
CA LEU A 51 -5.51 6.45 -8.15
C LEU A 51 -6.50 7.57 -8.47
N ALA A 52 -6.48 8.66 -7.69
CA ALA A 52 -7.37 9.80 -7.90
C ALA A 52 -7.13 10.46 -9.28
N TYR A 53 -5.88 10.57 -9.71
CA TYR A 53 -5.60 11.14 -11.02
C TYR A 53 -5.88 10.15 -12.15
N LYS A 54 -5.36 8.91 -12.07
CA LYS A 54 -5.48 7.91 -13.14
C LYS A 54 -6.93 7.57 -13.47
N TYR A 55 -7.79 7.44 -12.46
CA TYR A 55 -9.17 6.95 -12.65
C TYR A 55 -10.24 8.04 -12.58
N GLN A 56 -9.95 9.20 -11.97
CA GLN A 56 -10.94 10.27 -11.80
C GLN A 56 -10.48 11.61 -12.38
N LEU A 57 -9.25 11.70 -12.89
CA LEU A 57 -8.59 12.92 -13.38
C LEU A 57 -8.62 14.07 -12.36
N ARG A 58 -8.58 13.70 -11.07
CA ARG A 58 -8.64 14.64 -9.96
C ARG A 58 -7.24 14.96 -9.45
N ASN A 59 -6.90 16.24 -9.47
CA ASN A 59 -5.78 16.79 -8.74
C ASN A 59 -6.22 17.24 -7.33
N PRO A 60 -5.26 17.52 -6.42
CA PRO A 60 -5.55 17.88 -5.03
C PRO A 60 -6.56 19.03 -4.84
N ARG A 61 -6.52 20.05 -5.71
CA ARG A 61 -7.45 21.18 -5.64
C ARG A 61 -8.88 20.84 -6.05
N ARG A 62 -9.09 19.68 -6.67
CA ARG A 62 -10.38 19.22 -7.19
C ARG A 62 -10.93 17.99 -6.45
N TYR A 63 -10.32 17.59 -5.35
CA TYR A 63 -10.84 16.51 -4.51
C TYR A 63 -12.20 16.88 -3.94
N THR A 64 -13.11 15.91 -3.92
CA THR A 64 -14.45 16.03 -3.34
C THR A 64 -14.69 14.91 -2.35
N ALA A 65 -15.75 15.01 -1.54
CA ALA A 65 -16.14 13.92 -0.65
C ALA A 65 -16.38 12.60 -1.41
N THR A 66 -17.06 12.68 -2.56
CA THR A 66 -17.32 11.53 -3.43
C THR A 66 -16.03 10.93 -3.97
N SER A 67 -15.12 11.77 -4.48
CA SER A 67 -13.86 11.30 -5.05
C SER A 67 -12.99 10.58 -4.00
N VAL A 68 -12.91 11.13 -2.78
CA VAL A 68 -12.19 10.49 -1.66
C VAL A 68 -12.79 9.15 -1.29
N LYS A 69 -14.13 9.07 -1.17
CA LYS A 69 -14.82 7.81 -0.83
C LYS A 69 -14.57 6.75 -1.89
N GLU A 70 -14.70 7.11 -3.17
CA GLU A 70 -14.50 6.20 -4.27
C GLU A 70 -13.05 5.69 -4.35
N VAL A 71 -12.06 6.57 -4.16
CA VAL A 71 -10.65 6.14 -4.08
C VAL A 71 -10.46 5.15 -2.94
N VAL A 72 -10.94 5.48 -1.73
CA VAL A 72 -10.67 4.71 -0.50
C VAL A 72 -11.46 3.40 -0.42
N LEU A 73 -12.73 3.40 -0.85
CA LEU A 73 -13.63 2.25 -0.73
C LEU A 73 -13.66 1.36 -1.97
N THR A 74 -13.32 1.89 -3.14
CA THR A 74 -13.39 1.14 -4.40
C THR A 74 -11.98 0.92 -4.95
N LEU A 75 -11.27 2.00 -5.29
CA LEU A 75 -10.01 1.87 -6.04
C LEU A 75 -8.89 1.25 -5.21
N PHE A 76 -8.74 1.62 -3.94
CA PHE A 76 -7.77 0.99 -3.05
C PHE A 76 -8.01 -0.52 -2.92
N PRO A 77 -9.22 -0.98 -2.51
CA PRO A 77 -9.54 -2.40 -2.47
C PRO A 77 -9.44 -3.16 -3.79
N GLU A 78 -9.77 -2.54 -4.92
CA GLU A 78 -9.75 -3.20 -6.23
C GLU A 78 -8.34 -3.29 -6.83
N LYS A 79 -7.52 -2.24 -6.67
CA LYS A 79 -6.28 -2.04 -7.43
C LYS A 79 -5.00 -2.32 -6.64
N ILE A 80 -5.01 -2.06 -5.32
CA ILE A 80 -3.79 -2.16 -4.52
C ILE A 80 -3.67 -3.54 -3.88
N ALA A 81 -2.59 -4.25 -4.23
CA ALA A 81 -2.15 -5.45 -3.55
C ALA A 81 -1.27 -5.06 -2.34
N ALA A 82 -1.78 -5.30 -1.13
CA ALA A 82 -1.08 -4.99 0.11
C ALA A 82 -1.62 -5.82 1.29
N THR A 83 -0.91 -5.78 2.41
CA THR A 83 -1.33 -6.45 3.65
C THR A 83 -2.46 -5.70 4.37
N ASN A 84 -3.14 -6.37 5.30
CA ASN A 84 -4.19 -5.72 6.12
C ASN A 84 -3.66 -4.48 6.87
N VAL A 85 -2.39 -4.50 7.30
CA VAL A 85 -1.75 -3.37 8.00
C VAL A 85 -1.80 -2.09 7.15
N PHE A 86 -1.56 -2.21 5.84
CA PHE A 86 -1.68 -1.09 4.91
C PHE A 86 -3.10 -0.52 4.91
N PHE A 87 -4.12 -1.36 4.70
CA PHE A 87 -5.52 -0.94 4.65
C PHE A 87 -6.02 -0.33 5.96
N THR A 88 -5.61 -0.88 7.11
CA THR A 88 -5.92 -0.27 8.42
C THR A 88 -5.27 1.11 8.62
N SER A 89 -4.17 1.38 7.92
CA SER A 89 -3.43 2.65 8.01
C SER A 89 -3.98 3.73 7.07
N VAL A 90 -4.78 3.39 6.05
CA VAL A 90 -5.25 4.34 5.02
C VAL A 90 -5.98 5.53 5.63
N ILE A 91 -7.02 5.29 6.42
CA ILE A 91 -7.85 6.35 7.01
C ILE A 91 -7.03 7.28 7.94
N PRO A 92 -6.31 6.79 8.96
CA PRO A 92 -5.57 7.68 9.86
C PRO A 92 -4.47 8.46 9.14
N VAL A 93 -3.76 7.86 8.18
CA VAL A 93 -2.76 8.55 7.37
C VAL A 93 -3.41 9.65 6.53
N MET A 94 -4.42 9.32 5.73
CA MET A 94 -5.06 10.27 4.82
C MET A 94 -5.70 11.44 5.58
N ARG A 95 -6.33 11.17 6.74
CA ARG A 95 -6.87 12.22 7.61
C ARG A 95 -5.81 13.24 8.00
N ARG A 96 -4.66 12.77 8.50
CA ARG A 96 -3.57 13.66 8.93
C ARG A 96 -2.90 14.36 7.76
N TYR A 97 -2.80 13.70 6.62
CA TYR A 97 -2.23 14.27 5.41
C TYR A 97 -3.12 15.38 4.83
N PHE A 98 -4.44 15.20 4.77
CA PHE A 98 -5.36 16.27 4.35
C PHE A 98 -5.33 17.48 5.28
N ILE A 99 -5.24 17.28 6.60
CA ILE A 99 -5.03 18.39 7.54
C ILE A 99 -3.75 19.16 7.17
N PHE A 100 -2.66 18.45 6.93
CA PHE A 100 -1.39 19.07 6.54
C PHE A 100 -1.50 19.83 5.20
N LEU A 101 -2.11 19.23 4.18
CA LEU A 101 -2.30 19.88 2.88
C LEU A 101 -3.18 21.13 3.00
N GLY A 102 -4.15 21.11 3.90
CA GLY A 102 -4.97 22.27 4.27
C GLY A 102 -4.16 23.43 4.82
N VAL A 103 -3.37 23.15 5.86
CA VAL A 103 -2.47 24.14 6.49
C VAL A 103 -1.46 24.70 5.49
N GLN A 104 -1.05 23.92 4.49
CA GLN A 104 -0.13 24.34 3.43
C GLN A 104 -0.85 24.98 2.21
N HIS A 105 -2.16 25.23 2.30
CA HIS A 105 -3.01 25.78 1.24
C HIS A 105 -2.93 25.01 -0.09
N LYS A 106 -2.71 23.69 -0.03
CA LYS A 106 -2.68 22.81 -1.21
C LYS A 106 -4.07 22.30 -1.59
N ILE A 107 -4.96 22.24 -0.60
CA ILE A 107 -6.39 21.95 -0.75
C ILE A 107 -7.18 22.98 0.06
N SER A 108 -8.40 23.29 -0.37
CA SER A 108 -9.25 24.32 0.28
C SER A 108 -10.41 23.74 1.09
N ASN A 109 -10.85 22.51 0.80
CA ASN A 109 -12.06 21.89 1.36
C ASN A 109 -11.76 20.78 2.40
N VAL A 110 -10.75 21.00 3.24
CA VAL A 110 -10.20 20.02 4.19
C VAL A 110 -11.29 19.36 5.05
N ASP A 111 -12.17 20.16 5.66
CA ASP A 111 -13.22 19.65 6.54
C ASP A 111 -14.18 18.70 5.82
N THR A 112 -14.51 19.01 4.56
CA THR A 112 -15.35 18.14 3.72
C THR A 112 -14.67 16.80 3.45
N LEU A 113 -13.37 16.80 3.16
CA LEU A 113 -12.63 15.56 2.90
C LEU A 113 -12.44 14.73 4.18
N ILE A 114 -12.19 15.38 5.32
CA ILE A 114 -12.08 14.70 6.62
C ILE A 114 -13.42 14.08 7.01
N ARG A 115 -14.53 14.81 6.90
CA ARG A 115 -15.87 14.24 7.15
C ARG A 115 -16.15 13.04 6.24
N ALA A 116 -15.74 13.11 4.97
CA ALA A 116 -15.87 11.98 4.07
C ALA A 116 -15.11 10.74 4.56
N LEU A 117 -13.85 10.91 5.01
CA LEU A 117 -13.06 9.83 5.62
C LEU A 117 -13.69 9.30 6.91
N ASP A 118 -14.22 10.18 7.76
CA ASP A 118 -14.79 9.82 9.06
C ASP A 118 -16.07 8.99 8.94
N THR A 119 -16.77 9.08 7.80
CA THR A 119 -17.91 8.18 7.52
C THR A 119 -17.49 6.77 7.12
N ILE A 120 -16.21 6.53 6.82
CA ILE A 120 -15.72 5.24 6.38
C ILE A 120 -15.24 4.43 7.59
N LYS A 121 -15.76 3.21 7.74
CA LYS A 121 -15.30 2.29 8.77
C LYS A 121 -14.10 1.50 8.23
N VAL A 122 -13.05 1.33 9.04
CA VAL A 122 -11.87 0.50 8.69
C VAL A 122 -12.27 -0.90 8.22
N ARG A 123 -13.31 -1.49 8.84
CA ARG A 123 -13.86 -2.78 8.45
C ARG A 123 -14.32 -2.83 6.98
N GLN A 124 -14.88 -1.75 6.45
CA GLN A 124 -15.31 -1.70 5.04
C GLN A 124 -14.11 -1.81 4.08
N LEU A 125 -12.97 -1.18 4.41
CA LEU A 125 -11.75 -1.36 3.61
C LEU A 125 -11.23 -2.79 3.71
N LEU A 126 -11.21 -3.36 4.92
CA LEU A 126 -10.70 -4.71 5.12
C LEU A 126 -11.54 -5.77 4.42
N ASP A 127 -12.86 -5.67 4.52
CA ASP A 127 -13.79 -6.57 3.86
C ASP A 127 -13.69 -6.40 2.34
N GLY A 128 -13.67 -5.15 1.85
CA GLY A 128 -13.52 -4.85 0.42
C GLY A 128 -12.21 -5.37 -0.17
N HIS A 129 -11.08 -5.20 0.52
CA HIS A 129 -9.79 -5.69 0.02
C HIS A 129 -9.69 -7.21 0.02
N ARG A 130 -10.48 -7.92 0.85
CA ARG A 130 -10.50 -9.39 0.88
C ARG A 130 -11.45 -10.00 -0.14
N GLU A 131 -12.36 -9.22 -0.72
CA GLU A 131 -13.30 -9.68 -1.73
C GLU A 131 -12.59 -9.87 -3.08
N THR A 132 -12.18 -11.11 -3.36
CA THR A 132 -11.39 -11.47 -4.55
C THR A 132 -12.13 -11.24 -5.86
N LYS A 133 -13.48 -11.24 -5.83
CA LYS A 133 -14.31 -10.93 -7.00
C LYS A 133 -14.11 -9.50 -7.48
N ASN A 134 -13.83 -8.59 -6.54
CA ASN A 134 -13.65 -7.17 -6.83
C ASN A 134 -12.21 -6.80 -7.19
N TRP A 135 -11.27 -7.74 -7.17
CA TRP A 135 -9.89 -7.45 -7.56
C TRP A 135 -9.76 -7.34 -9.06
N ASP A 136 -8.99 -6.38 -9.53
CA ASP A 136 -8.60 -6.37 -10.92
C ASP A 136 -7.51 -7.41 -11.22
N ALA A 137 -7.16 -7.56 -12.50
CA ALA A 137 -6.17 -8.54 -12.93
C ALA A 137 -4.79 -8.30 -12.28
N HIS A 138 -4.39 -7.04 -12.11
CA HIS A 138 -3.10 -6.68 -11.52
C HIS A 138 -3.07 -6.97 -10.03
N LYS A 139 -4.09 -6.58 -9.27
CA LYS A 139 -4.19 -6.89 -7.85
C LYS A 139 -4.18 -8.40 -7.62
N ARG A 140 -4.89 -9.20 -8.42
CA ARG A 140 -4.84 -10.67 -8.30
C ARG A 140 -3.41 -11.20 -8.41
N LEU A 141 -2.65 -10.72 -9.41
CA LEU A 141 -1.24 -11.08 -9.58
C LEU A 141 -0.39 -10.64 -8.37
N GLY A 142 -0.52 -9.39 -7.93
CA GLY A 142 0.22 -8.86 -6.79
C GLY A 142 -0.08 -9.61 -5.49
N MET A 143 -1.34 -9.98 -5.26
CA MET A 143 -1.75 -10.78 -4.10
C MET A 143 -1.21 -12.21 -4.17
N GLN A 144 -1.11 -12.83 -5.36
CA GLN A 144 -0.46 -14.15 -5.50
C GLN A 144 1.01 -14.11 -5.09
N VAL A 145 1.72 -13.05 -5.47
CA VAL A 145 3.12 -12.83 -5.07
C VAL A 145 3.21 -12.61 -3.55
N LEU A 146 2.36 -11.74 -2.99
CA LEU A 146 2.32 -11.43 -1.56
C LEU A 146 2.01 -12.64 -0.69
N MET A 147 1.13 -13.53 -1.17
CA MET A 147 0.74 -14.78 -0.48
C MET A 147 1.76 -15.92 -0.66
N GLY A 148 2.82 -15.72 -1.45
CA GLY A 148 3.86 -16.73 -1.68
C GLY A 148 3.48 -17.81 -2.71
N TYR A 149 2.42 -17.62 -3.50
CA TYR A 149 2.05 -18.55 -4.57
C TYR A 149 2.98 -18.46 -5.80
N LYS A 150 3.84 -17.44 -5.85
CA LYS A 150 4.88 -17.27 -6.89
C LYS A 150 6.26 -17.08 -6.25
N PRO A 151 6.87 -18.13 -5.67
CA PRO A 151 8.13 -18.01 -4.94
C PRO A 151 9.33 -17.65 -5.83
N ASP A 152 9.30 -18.04 -7.11
CA ASP A 152 10.43 -17.88 -8.04
C ASP A 152 10.33 -16.63 -8.94
N ILE A 153 9.46 -15.67 -8.58
CA ILE A 153 9.31 -14.45 -9.38
C ILE A 153 10.57 -13.58 -9.28
N ASP A 154 11.06 -13.12 -10.45
CA ASP A 154 12.23 -12.24 -10.53
C ASP A 154 11.97 -10.93 -9.74
N PRO A 155 12.85 -10.56 -8.78
CA PRO A 155 12.75 -9.30 -8.04
C PRO A 155 12.63 -8.04 -8.93
N LYS A 156 13.22 -8.05 -10.12
CA LYS A 156 13.09 -6.93 -11.07
C LYS A 156 11.65 -6.81 -11.57
N GLN A 157 11.02 -7.93 -11.92
CA GLN A 157 9.62 -7.96 -12.35
C GLN A 157 8.68 -7.52 -11.22
N VAL A 158 8.98 -7.89 -9.97
CA VAL A 158 8.24 -7.40 -8.79
C VAL A 158 8.36 -5.88 -8.67
N THR A 159 9.58 -5.34 -8.79
CA THR A 159 9.82 -3.89 -8.68
C THR A 159 9.08 -3.10 -9.77
N THR A 160 9.14 -3.56 -11.03
CA THR A 160 8.39 -2.96 -12.14
C THR A 160 6.88 -3.03 -11.89
N PHE A 161 6.38 -4.18 -11.42
CA PHE A 161 4.96 -4.31 -11.08
C PHE A 161 4.52 -3.34 -9.98
N GLU A 162 5.33 -3.21 -8.92
CA GLU A 162 5.07 -2.30 -7.82
C GLU A 162 4.95 -0.86 -8.32
N GLN A 163 5.84 -0.42 -9.21
CA GLN A 163 5.85 0.92 -9.78
C GLN A 163 4.67 1.18 -10.73
N ASP A 164 4.46 0.30 -11.70
CA ASP A 164 3.55 0.56 -12.83
C ASP A 164 2.07 0.26 -12.50
N PHE A 165 1.84 -0.76 -11.66
CA PHE A 165 0.51 -1.29 -11.42
C PHE A 165 0.07 -1.15 -9.96
N ASN A 166 0.98 -1.23 -8.99
CA ASN A 166 0.65 -1.11 -7.57
C ASN A 166 0.86 0.31 -7.00
N MET A 167 0.99 1.32 -7.86
CA MET A 167 1.16 2.73 -7.48
C MET A 167 2.37 3.00 -6.57
N GLY A 168 3.43 2.21 -6.72
CA GLY A 168 4.63 2.20 -5.89
C GLY A 168 4.46 1.61 -4.50
N VAL A 169 3.31 0.98 -4.18
CA VAL A 169 3.12 0.24 -2.94
C VAL A 169 3.90 -1.07 -3.03
N PRO A 170 4.82 -1.38 -2.10
CA PRO A 170 5.58 -2.61 -2.16
C PRO A 170 4.69 -3.82 -1.81
N LEU A 171 4.82 -4.92 -2.54
CA LEU A 171 4.15 -6.19 -2.22
C LEU A 171 4.72 -6.83 -0.95
N ARG A 172 5.96 -6.46 -0.58
CA ARG A 172 6.60 -6.88 0.68
C ARG A 172 6.37 -5.92 1.84
N PHE A 173 5.49 -4.93 1.66
CA PHE A 173 5.24 -3.89 2.65
C PHE A 173 4.56 -4.45 3.92
N CYS A 174 5.16 -4.15 5.08
CA CYS A 174 4.83 -4.61 6.44
C CYS A 174 5.24 -6.04 6.84
N PHE A 175 6.16 -6.71 6.13
CA PHE A 175 6.95 -7.80 6.74
C PHE A 175 8.19 -7.28 7.47
N ASP A 176 8.59 -6.03 7.25
CA ASP A 176 9.92 -5.56 7.67
C ASP A 176 9.96 -4.79 9.01
N PHE A 177 9.04 -5.11 9.92
CA PHE A 177 9.25 -4.79 11.34
C PHE A 177 9.63 -6.00 12.19
N SER A 178 9.65 -7.22 11.62
CA SER A 178 10.16 -8.44 12.28
C SER A 178 10.25 -9.72 11.43
N VAL A 179 9.81 -9.77 10.17
CA VAL A 179 9.40 -11.03 9.52
C VAL A 179 10.35 -11.56 8.43
N ASN A 180 11.54 -10.97 8.24
CA ASN A 180 12.63 -11.59 7.49
C ASN A 180 13.86 -11.92 8.36
N ARG A 181 13.63 -12.26 9.63
CA ARG A 181 14.47 -13.31 10.22
C ARG A 181 13.71 -14.61 9.97
N PRO A 182 14.26 -15.58 9.20
CA PRO A 182 13.75 -16.94 9.33
C PRO A 182 13.63 -17.22 10.83
N PRO A 183 12.53 -17.82 11.34
CA PRO A 183 12.47 -18.24 12.72
C PRO A 183 13.78 -18.94 13.03
N LYS A 184 14.43 -18.61 14.15
CA LYS A 184 15.73 -19.22 14.54
C LYS A 184 15.71 -20.76 14.56
N ASN A 185 14.52 -21.34 14.40
CA ASN A 185 14.18 -22.74 14.52
C ASN A 185 13.78 -23.39 13.17
N ILE A 186 13.89 -22.71 12.02
CA ILE A 186 13.78 -23.40 10.72
C ILE A 186 15.15 -23.93 10.34
N ILE A 187 15.37 -25.23 10.54
CA ILE A 187 16.48 -25.94 9.91
C ILE A 187 16.08 -26.18 8.45
N LEU A 188 16.64 -25.39 7.54
CA LEU A 188 16.63 -25.73 6.12
C LEU A 188 17.48 -26.99 5.95
N LEU A 189 16.83 -28.14 5.77
CA LEU A 189 17.51 -29.40 5.48
C LEU A 189 18.10 -29.31 4.09
N THR A 190 19.35 -28.83 4.00
CA THR A 190 20.15 -29.03 2.80
C THR A 190 20.27 -30.53 2.53
N GLU A 191 20.48 -30.93 1.28
CA GLU A 191 20.57 -32.34 0.88
C GLU A 191 21.65 -33.11 1.67
N LYS A 192 22.71 -32.39 2.07
CA LYS A 192 23.77 -32.87 2.98
C LYS A 192 23.28 -33.11 4.41
N LEU A 193 22.43 -32.23 4.95
CA LEU A 193 21.79 -32.39 6.26
C LEU A 193 20.74 -33.51 6.24
N ARG A 194 20.00 -33.66 5.13
CA ARG A 194 19.01 -34.74 4.93
C ARG A 194 19.66 -36.13 5.00
N LYS A 195 20.74 -36.35 4.24
CA LYS A 195 21.53 -37.61 4.30
C LYS A 195 22.10 -37.88 5.69
N LYS A 196 22.53 -36.84 6.41
CA LYS A 196 23.07 -36.98 7.77
C LYS A 196 21.97 -37.38 8.77
N PHE A 197 20.76 -36.85 8.63
CA PHE A 197 19.61 -37.22 9.48
C PHE A 197 19.06 -38.61 9.15
N GLU A 198 19.04 -39.00 7.88
CA GLU A 198 18.65 -40.37 7.47
C GLU A 198 19.58 -41.41 8.10
N ASN A 199 20.90 -41.20 8.06
CA ASN A 199 21.86 -42.12 8.71
C ASN A 199 21.64 -42.23 10.23
N VAL A 200 21.37 -41.11 10.92
CA VAL A 200 21.12 -41.10 12.37
C VAL A 200 19.81 -41.80 12.76
N MET A 201 18.79 -41.76 11.90
CA MET A 201 17.51 -42.47 12.12
C MET A 201 17.62 -43.97 11.84
N TYR A 202 18.53 -44.39 10.95
CA TYR A 202 18.81 -45.80 10.70
C TYR A 202 19.71 -46.43 11.77
N GLU A 203 20.63 -45.69 12.37
CA GLU A 203 21.50 -46.20 13.46
C GLU A 203 20.76 -46.38 14.80
N LYS A 204 19.66 -45.65 15.03
CA LYS A 204 18.83 -45.81 16.25
C LYS A 204 17.78 -46.94 16.17
N ASN A 205 17.64 -47.58 15.01
CA ASN A 205 16.68 -48.66 14.76
C ASN A 205 17.36 -50.00 14.43
N LYS A 206 18.61 -50.20 14.85
CA LYS A 206 19.28 -51.49 14.98
C LYS A 206 19.55 -51.76 16.46
#